data_AF-A0ABD2L4A6-F1
#
_entry.id   AF-A0ABD2L4A6-F1
#
_cell.length_a   1.000
_cell.length_b   1.000
_cell.length_c   1.000
_cell.angle_alpha   90.00
_cell.angle_beta   90.00
_cell.angle_gamma   90.00
#
_symmetry.space_group_name_H-M   'P 1'
#
loop_
_entity.id
_entity.type
_entity.pdbx_description
1 polymer ?
#
loop_
_entity_poly.entity_id
_entity_poly.type
_entity_poly.pdbx_seq_one_letter_code
_entity_poly.pdbx_strand_id
1 'polypeptide(L)'
;MDNENKNSTEDGNIWAVLVATSNGWENYRHQADVSHAYHTLINHGVEKKRIITMMVDDIANNTENPEPGKIFNVPHGEDVYEGVKIEYRCHEVNSQNFMAILLGDEKRTKGKPVLKSTGKDKVFVYTSGHGDFGFLIFPHSELTVKQLTRTLKTMHEKKMYAEMTLYIEACKAGSMFFETLKKEWKSNI
;
A
#
# COMPACT_ATOMS: atom_id res chain seq x y z
N MET A 1 43.72 -11.83 -3.30
CA MET A 1 43.23 -10.52 -2.81
C MET A 1 41.73 -10.61 -2.94
N ASP A 2 41.14 -11.21 -1.93
CA ASP A 2 39.74 -11.60 -1.93
C ASP A 2 38.96 -10.42 -1.38
N ASN A 3 38.11 -9.82 -2.21
CA ASN A 3 37.11 -8.88 -1.76
C ASN A 3 35.76 -9.49 -2.09
N GLU A 4 35.39 -10.49 -1.28
CA GLU A 4 34.04 -11.02 -1.24
C GLU A 4 33.10 -9.90 -0.78
N ASN A 5 32.15 -9.55 -1.65
CA ASN A 5 30.98 -8.76 -1.29
C ASN A 5 30.22 -9.49 -0.17
N LYS A 6 30.40 -9.00 1.07
CA LYS A 6 29.45 -9.22 2.16
C LYS A 6 28.11 -8.58 1.78
N ASN A 7 27.25 -9.33 1.08
CA ASN A 7 25.83 -9.01 1.06
C ASN A 7 25.27 -9.37 2.44
N SER A 8 25.08 -8.35 3.26
CA SER A 8 24.60 -8.41 4.64
C SER A 8 23.20 -9.02 4.71
N THR A 9 23.11 -10.28 5.10
CA THR A 9 21.86 -10.91 5.59
C THR A 9 21.48 -10.44 7.01
N GLU A 10 22.10 -9.37 7.50
CA GLU A 10 21.84 -8.77 8.83
C GLU A 10 20.82 -7.63 8.79
N ASP A 11 20.67 -6.92 7.67
CA ASP A 11 19.68 -5.86 7.51
C ASP A 11 18.35 -6.44 6.99
N GLY A 12 17.24 -6.13 7.65
CA GLY A 12 15.92 -6.61 7.23
C GLY A 12 15.49 -6.07 5.87
N ASN A 13 14.52 -6.73 5.23
CA ASN A 13 14.01 -6.35 3.93
C ASN A 13 13.00 -5.20 4.02
N ILE A 14 12.79 -4.49 2.91
CA ILE A 14 11.65 -3.57 2.75
C ILE A 14 10.49 -4.32 2.10
N TRP A 15 9.32 -4.24 2.74
CA TRP A 15 8.02 -4.66 2.20
C TRP A 15 7.16 -3.43 1.95
N ALA A 16 6.31 -3.49 0.92
CA ALA A 16 5.39 -2.42 0.60
C ALA A 16 3.98 -2.92 0.31
N VAL A 17 2.98 -2.16 0.76
CA VAL A 17 1.57 -2.33 0.40
C VAL A 17 1.08 -1.02 -0.21
N LEU A 18 0.73 -1.03 -1.49
CA LEU A 18 0.29 0.14 -2.25
C LEU A 18 -1.18 -0.03 -2.62
N VAL A 19 -2.02 0.95 -2.28
CA VAL A 19 -3.48 0.80 -2.44
C VAL A 19 -4.13 2.05 -3.02
N ALA A 20 -4.80 1.90 -4.16
CA ALA A 20 -5.72 2.90 -4.68
C ALA A 20 -7.13 2.49 -4.26
N THR A 21 -7.82 3.29 -3.45
CA THR A 21 -9.09 2.89 -2.83
C THR A 21 -10.32 3.38 -3.60
N SER A 22 -10.15 3.93 -4.80
CA SER A 22 -11.24 4.42 -5.66
C SER A 22 -11.16 3.86 -7.07
N ASN A 23 -12.28 3.94 -7.77
CA ASN A 23 -12.48 3.58 -9.18
C ASN A 23 -13.08 4.76 -9.96
N GLY A 24 -13.28 4.59 -11.25
CA GLY A 24 -13.87 5.60 -12.13
C GLY A 24 -12.86 6.59 -12.68
N TRP A 25 -13.12 7.05 -13.91
CA TRP A 25 -12.24 7.94 -14.65
C TRP A 25 -12.00 9.27 -13.91
N GLU A 26 -13.00 9.77 -13.19
CA GLU A 26 -12.90 10.97 -12.36
C GLU A 26 -11.91 10.81 -11.18
N ASN A 27 -11.55 9.58 -10.84
CA ASN A 27 -10.59 9.24 -9.80
C ASN A 27 -9.27 8.66 -10.34
N TYR A 28 -9.01 8.84 -11.63
CA TYR A 28 -7.77 8.49 -12.33
C TYR A 28 -6.51 8.68 -11.48
N ARG A 29 -6.42 9.84 -10.82
CA ARG A 29 -5.26 10.27 -10.03
C ARG A 29 -4.82 9.24 -8.98
N HIS A 30 -5.74 8.57 -8.29
CA HIS A 30 -5.37 7.68 -7.20
C HIS A 30 -4.67 6.40 -7.68
N GLN A 31 -5.06 5.89 -8.86
CA GLN A 31 -4.37 4.75 -9.47
C GLN A 31 -3.06 5.19 -10.13
N ALA A 32 -3.01 6.40 -10.69
CA ALA A 32 -1.76 7.00 -11.17
C ALA A 32 -0.73 7.19 -10.03
N ASP A 33 -1.15 7.66 -8.86
CA ASP A 33 -0.29 7.84 -7.69
C ASP A 33 0.32 6.51 -7.22
N VAL A 34 -0.51 5.47 -7.14
CA VAL A 34 -0.07 4.13 -6.73
C VAL A 34 0.85 3.49 -7.75
N SER A 35 0.57 3.69 -9.04
CA SER A 35 1.41 3.21 -10.13
C SER A 35 2.77 3.92 -10.12
N HIS A 36 2.80 5.24 -9.92
CA HIS A 36 4.05 5.99 -9.72
C HIS A 36 4.81 5.49 -8.48
N ALA A 37 4.14 5.33 -7.33
CA ALA A 37 4.76 4.83 -6.10
C ALA A 37 5.40 3.43 -6.30
N TYR A 38 4.77 2.55 -7.10
CA TYR A 38 5.33 1.25 -7.47
C TYR A 38 6.70 1.43 -8.14
N HIS A 39 6.78 2.25 -9.20
CA HIS A 39 8.03 2.51 -9.90
C HIS A 39 9.08 3.17 -9.02
N THR A 40 8.69 4.11 -8.16
CA THR A 40 9.61 4.73 -7.20
C THR A 40 10.26 3.68 -6.30
N LEU A 41 9.51 2.72 -5.77
CA LEU A 41 10.07 1.65 -4.93
C LEU A 41 10.98 0.71 -5.73
N ILE A 42 10.58 0.32 -6.94
CA ILE A 42 11.41 -0.52 -7.81
C ILE A 42 12.73 0.16 -8.16
N ASN A 43 12.69 1.45 -8.52
CA ASN A 43 13.87 2.22 -8.88
C ASN A 43 14.84 2.41 -7.71
N HIS A 44 14.36 2.30 -6.47
CA HIS A 44 15.18 2.33 -5.25
C HIS A 44 15.49 0.93 -4.68
N GLY A 45 15.32 -0.12 -5.48
CA GLY A 45 15.83 -1.47 -5.17
C GLY A 45 14.88 -2.35 -4.34
N VAL A 46 13.62 -1.95 -4.11
CA VAL A 46 12.64 -2.84 -3.48
C VAL A 46 12.27 -3.94 -4.47
N GLU A 47 12.46 -5.20 -4.09
CA GLU A 47 12.13 -6.33 -4.97
C GLU A 47 10.62 -6.40 -5.24
N LYS A 48 10.23 -6.56 -6.52
CA LYS A 48 8.82 -6.68 -6.96
C LYS A 48 7.99 -7.67 -6.13
N LYS A 49 8.62 -8.77 -5.67
CA LYS A 49 7.94 -9.81 -4.87
C LYS A 49 7.54 -9.37 -3.45
N ARG A 50 8.08 -8.24 -2.97
CA ARG A 50 7.79 -7.65 -1.66
C ARG A 50 6.89 -6.42 -1.75
N ILE A 51 6.41 -6.07 -2.94
CA ILE A 51 5.41 -5.03 -3.17
C ILE A 51 4.08 -5.72 -3.47
N ILE A 52 3.04 -5.35 -2.73
CA ILE A 52 1.67 -5.83 -2.94
C ILE A 52 0.84 -4.63 -3.35
N THR A 53 0.35 -4.65 -4.59
CA THR A 53 -0.43 -3.55 -5.16
C THR A 53 -1.90 -3.95 -5.24
N MET A 54 -2.77 -3.06 -4.79
CA MET A 54 -4.21 -3.20 -4.84
C MET A 54 -4.83 -1.97 -5.50
N MET A 55 -5.37 -2.12 -6.70
CA MET A 55 -6.06 -1.05 -7.42
C MET A 55 -7.11 -1.63 -8.35
N VAL A 56 -8.18 -0.88 -8.62
CA VAL A 56 -9.36 -1.43 -9.31
C VAL A 56 -9.02 -1.83 -10.75
N ASP A 57 -8.04 -1.15 -11.36
CA ASP A 57 -7.50 -1.44 -12.69
C ASP A 57 -8.49 -1.12 -13.83
N ASP A 58 -9.25 -0.04 -13.66
CA ASP A 58 -10.28 0.44 -14.57
C ASP A 58 -9.93 1.76 -15.28
N ILE A 59 -8.65 2.18 -15.20
CA ILE A 59 -8.17 3.45 -15.76
C ILE A 59 -7.45 3.27 -17.10
N ALA A 60 -6.45 2.39 -17.17
CA ALA A 60 -5.61 2.24 -18.36
C ALA A 60 -6.44 1.94 -19.62
N ASN A 61 -7.47 1.10 -19.49
CA ASN A 61 -8.37 0.72 -20.59
C ASN A 61 -9.76 1.35 -20.49
N ASN A 62 -9.90 2.44 -19.75
CA ASN A 62 -11.17 3.18 -19.67
C ASN A 62 -11.55 3.74 -21.05
N THR A 63 -12.84 3.78 -21.36
CA THR A 63 -13.33 4.36 -22.64
C THR A 63 -13.07 5.85 -22.77
N GLU A 64 -12.88 6.56 -21.66
CA GLU A 64 -12.52 7.98 -21.63
C GLU A 64 -11.01 8.22 -21.75
N ASN A 65 -10.19 7.16 -21.71
CA ASN A 65 -8.73 7.30 -21.81
C ASN A 65 -8.29 7.61 -23.25
N PRO A 66 -7.72 8.79 -23.53
CA PRO A 66 -7.22 9.13 -24.86
C PRO A 66 -5.96 8.32 -25.25
N GLU A 67 -5.26 7.72 -24.29
CA GLU A 67 -4.12 6.84 -24.51
C GLU A 67 -4.37 5.44 -23.90
N PRO A 68 -5.16 4.59 -24.57
CA PRO A 68 -5.48 3.26 -24.07
C PRO A 68 -4.23 2.44 -23.73
N GLY A 69 -4.28 1.80 -22.58
CA GLY A 69 -3.20 0.98 -22.03
C GLY A 69 -2.16 1.75 -21.21
N LYS A 70 -2.28 3.08 -21.06
CA LYS A 70 -1.32 3.91 -20.32
C LYS A 70 -1.95 4.70 -19.19
N ILE A 71 -1.15 5.03 -18.18
CA ILE A 71 -1.49 5.97 -17.10
C ILE A 71 -0.29 6.87 -16.85
N PHE A 72 -0.51 8.18 -16.83
CA PHE A 72 0.47 9.21 -16.48
C PHE A 72 0.15 9.85 -15.12
N ASN A 73 1.15 10.16 -14.29
CA ASN A 73 0.94 10.84 -13.00
C ASN A 73 1.41 12.32 -13.00
N VAL A 74 1.94 12.80 -14.13
CA VAL A 74 2.42 14.18 -14.34
C VAL A 74 2.14 14.58 -15.80
N PRO A 75 1.79 15.85 -16.10
CA PRO A 75 1.63 16.32 -17.47
C PRO A 75 2.87 16.03 -18.32
N HIS A 76 2.68 15.41 -19.49
CA HIS A 76 3.77 14.99 -20.40
C HIS A 76 4.82 14.08 -19.75
N GLY A 77 4.46 13.38 -18.67
CA GLY A 77 5.32 12.42 -18.00
C GLY A 77 5.41 11.08 -18.73
N GLU A 78 6.12 10.15 -18.12
CA GLU A 78 6.21 8.77 -18.58
C GLU A 78 4.95 7.97 -18.20
N ASP A 79 4.69 6.89 -18.94
CA ASP A 79 3.67 5.92 -18.56
C ASP A 79 4.10 5.22 -17.27
N VAL A 80 3.31 5.40 -16.22
CA VAL A 80 3.51 4.76 -14.91
C VAL A 80 2.71 3.46 -14.77
N TYR A 81 1.87 3.08 -15.74
CA TYR A 81 1.12 1.82 -15.67
C TYR A 81 1.95 0.61 -16.12
N GLU A 82 2.80 0.81 -17.12
CA GLU A 82 3.56 -0.28 -17.73
C GLU A 82 4.40 -1.03 -16.68
N GLY A 83 4.15 -2.33 -16.54
CA GLY A 83 4.93 -3.20 -15.67
C GLY A 83 4.55 -3.17 -14.20
N VAL A 84 3.52 -2.40 -13.80
CA VAL A 84 2.93 -2.48 -12.46
C VAL A 84 2.34 -3.87 -12.25
N LYS A 85 2.81 -4.56 -11.21
CA LYS A 85 2.22 -5.83 -10.77
C LYS A 85 1.09 -5.54 -9.80
N ILE A 86 -0.14 -5.91 -10.19
CA ILE A 86 -1.35 -5.73 -9.38
C ILE A 86 -1.81 -7.10 -8.89
N GLU A 87 -1.90 -7.30 -7.58
CA GLU A 87 -2.30 -8.56 -6.97
C GLU A 87 -3.83 -8.64 -6.75
N TYR A 88 -4.44 -7.50 -6.46
CA TYR A 88 -5.85 -7.37 -6.12
C TYR A 88 -6.51 -6.33 -7.03
N ARG A 89 -7.51 -6.76 -7.79
CA ARG A 89 -8.22 -5.93 -8.79
C ARG A 89 -9.71 -5.88 -8.53
N CYS A 90 -10.40 -4.91 -9.14
CA CYS A 90 -11.85 -4.83 -9.14
C CYS A 90 -12.45 -4.93 -7.71
N HIS A 91 -13.39 -5.87 -7.51
CA HIS A 91 -14.08 -6.12 -6.24
C HIS A 91 -13.15 -6.57 -5.10
N GLU A 92 -11.93 -6.98 -5.40
CA GLU A 92 -10.95 -7.38 -4.39
C GLU A 92 -10.29 -6.19 -3.70
N VAL A 93 -10.47 -4.98 -4.25
CA VAL A 93 -10.11 -3.72 -3.63
C VAL A 93 -11.14 -3.40 -2.55
N ASN A 94 -10.94 -3.95 -1.37
CA ASN A 94 -11.83 -3.75 -0.21
C ASN A 94 -11.04 -3.73 1.10
N SER A 95 -11.65 -3.17 2.15
CA SER A 95 -10.98 -2.98 3.44
C SER A 95 -10.64 -4.31 4.13
N GLN A 96 -11.42 -5.38 3.88
CA GLN A 96 -11.18 -6.70 4.45
C GLN A 96 -9.90 -7.33 3.90
N ASN A 97 -9.68 -7.26 2.58
CA ASN A 97 -8.46 -7.72 1.93
C ASN A 97 -7.27 -6.85 2.33
N PHE A 98 -7.43 -5.51 2.39
CA PHE A 98 -6.37 -4.63 2.88
C PHE A 98 -5.88 -5.03 4.28
N MET A 99 -6.80 -5.23 5.23
CA MET A 99 -6.44 -5.69 6.57
C MET A 99 -5.82 -7.10 6.56
N ALA A 100 -6.32 -8.02 5.73
CA ALA A 100 -5.77 -9.37 5.61
C ALA A 100 -4.33 -9.37 5.06
N ILE A 101 -4.04 -8.51 4.08
CA ILE A 101 -2.69 -8.30 3.54
C ILE A 101 -1.76 -7.85 4.65
N LEU A 102 -2.16 -6.83 5.42
CA LEU A 102 -1.37 -6.31 6.53
C LEU A 102 -1.11 -7.37 7.62
N LEU A 103 -2.12 -8.20 7.91
CA LEU A 103 -2.04 -9.23 8.94
C LEU A 103 -1.37 -10.54 8.50
N GLY A 104 -0.93 -10.64 7.23
CA GLY A 104 -0.34 -11.87 6.70
C GLY A 104 -1.34 -13.04 6.60
N ASP A 105 -2.64 -12.76 6.44
CA ASP A 105 -3.72 -13.76 6.46
C ASP A 105 -4.03 -14.29 5.04
N GLU A 106 -3.19 -15.21 4.56
CA GLU A 106 -3.37 -15.86 3.25
C GLU A 106 -4.68 -16.62 3.13
N LYS A 107 -5.22 -17.16 4.24
CA LYS A 107 -6.48 -17.89 4.21
C LYS A 107 -7.63 -16.96 3.84
N ARG A 108 -7.65 -15.75 4.43
CA ARG A 108 -8.68 -14.75 4.15
C ARG A 108 -8.57 -14.17 2.74
N THR A 109 -7.37 -14.10 2.17
CA THR A 109 -7.14 -13.66 0.79
C THR A 109 -7.19 -14.79 -0.24
N LYS A 110 -7.64 -16.01 0.15
CA LYS A 110 -7.75 -17.18 -0.73
C LYS A 110 -6.41 -17.55 -1.41
N GLY A 111 -5.30 -17.43 -0.68
CA GLY A 111 -3.95 -17.74 -1.15
C GLY A 111 -3.28 -16.63 -1.95
N LYS A 112 -3.90 -15.45 -2.08
CA LYS A 112 -3.26 -14.30 -2.73
C LYS A 112 -2.17 -13.69 -1.84
N PRO A 113 -1.19 -12.98 -2.45
CA PRO A 113 -0.06 -12.40 -1.72
C PRO A 113 -0.48 -11.50 -0.55
N VAL A 114 0.14 -11.72 0.59
CA VAL A 114 0.01 -10.93 1.83
C VAL A 114 1.41 -10.60 2.35
N LEU A 115 1.52 -9.72 3.34
CA LEU A 115 2.80 -9.45 3.97
C LEU A 115 3.37 -10.73 4.60
N LYS A 116 4.65 -10.98 4.32
CA LYS A 116 5.46 -12.01 5.00
C LYS A 116 6.61 -11.39 5.79
N SER A 117 6.43 -10.12 6.19
CA SER A 117 7.40 -9.37 6.96
C SER A 117 7.53 -9.91 8.38
N THR A 118 8.72 -9.75 8.94
CA THR A 118 9.13 -10.21 10.25
C THR A 118 9.62 -9.04 11.09
N GLY A 119 9.93 -9.27 12.37
CA GLY A 119 10.42 -8.23 13.28
C GLY A 119 11.78 -7.62 12.92
N LYS A 120 12.40 -8.05 11.82
CA LYS A 120 13.61 -7.44 11.26
C LYS A 120 13.30 -6.49 10.09
N ASP A 121 12.17 -6.70 9.42
CA ASP A 121 11.85 -6.05 8.14
C ASP A 121 11.22 -4.67 8.34
N LYS A 122 11.35 -3.79 7.36
CA LYS A 122 10.65 -2.50 7.30
C LYS A 122 9.40 -2.63 6.45
N VAL A 123 8.30 -2.00 6.87
CA VAL A 123 7.02 -2.03 6.13
C VAL A 123 6.62 -0.61 5.74
N PHE A 124 6.46 -0.38 4.45
CA PHE A 124 5.89 0.85 3.89
C PHE A 124 4.45 0.58 3.44
N VAL A 125 3.52 1.43 3.86
CA VAL A 125 2.13 1.36 3.41
C VAL A 125 1.76 2.71 2.83
N TYR A 126 1.23 2.70 1.61
CA TYR A 126 0.72 3.88 0.93
C TYR A 126 -0.70 3.65 0.45
N THR A 127 -1.62 4.53 0.86
CA THR A 127 -2.99 4.55 0.35
C THR A 127 -3.27 5.88 -0.34
N SER A 128 -3.87 5.84 -1.53
CA SER A 128 -4.40 7.02 -2.23
C SER A 128 -5.88 6.81 -2.53
N GLY A 129 -6.73 7.77 -2.13
CA GLY A 129 -8.16 7.63 -2.30
C GLY A 129 -8.98 8.70 -1.58
N HIS A 130 -10.25 8.37 -1.35
CA HIS A 130 -11.17 9.23 -0.61
C HIS A 130 -11.26 8.84 0.85
N GLY A 131 -11.61 9.81 1.69
CA GLY A 131 -11.82 9.60 3.12
C GLY A 131 -12.72 10.67 3.70
N ASP A 132 -13.16 10.42 4.92
CA ASP A 132 -13.85 11.40 5.75
C ASP A 132 -13.41 11.18 7.22
N PHE A 133 -14.07 11.85 8.16
CA PHE A 133 -13.70 11.84 9.56
C PHE A 133 -13.73 10.43 10.14
N GLY A 134 -12.55 9.86 10.37
CA GLY A 134 -12.36 8.56 11.00
C GLY A 134 -12.56 7.35 10.07
N PHE A 135 -12.60 7.51 8.75
CA PHE A 135 -12.59 6.38 7.82
C PHE A 135 -12.03 6.70 6.43
N LEU A 136 -11.50 5.67 5.75
CA LEU A 136 -11.17 5.69 4.33
C LEU A 136 -12.24 4.93 3.53
N ILE A 137 -12.52 5.40 2.33
CA ILE A 137 -13.54 4.84 1.43
C ILE A 137 -12.85 3.87 0.46
N PHE A 138 -13.39 2.66 0.36
CA PHE A 138 -13.12 1.68 -0.69
C PHE A 138 -14.35 1.57 -1.61
N PRO A 139 -14.24 1.02 -2.84
CA PRO A 139 -15.35 1.01 -3.80
C PRO A 139 -16.65 0.39 -3.26
N HIS A 140 -16.53 -0.62 -2.40
CA HIS A 140 -17.68 -1.35 -1.82
C HIS A 140 -17.57 -1.57 -0.30
N SER A 141 -16.69 -0.81 0.38
CA SER A 141 -16.50 -0.96 1.83
C SER A 141 -15.85 0.29 2.41
N GLU A 142 -15.74 0.35 3.73
CA GLU A 142 -15.01 1.40 4.44
C GLU A 142 -13.93 0.77 5.32
N LEU A 143 -12.85 1.50 5.54
CA LEU A 143 -11.86 1.21 6.57
C LEU A 143 -11.98 2.27 7.65
N THR A 144 -12.59 1.92 8.77
CA THR A 144 -12.69 2.81 9.93
C THR A 144 -11.35 2.93 10.67
N VAL A 145 -11.14 4.05 11.35
CA VAL A 145 -9.98 4.29 12.22
C VAL A 145 -9.83 3.19 13.28
N LYS A 146 -10.96 2.68 13.82
CA LYS A 146 -10.95 1.58 14.80
C LYS A 146 -10.44 0.28 14.18
N GLN A 147 -10.81 -0.04 12.95
CA GLN A 147 -10.32 -1.22 12.23
C GLN A 147 -8.83 -1.10 11.93
N LEU A 148 -8.39 0.02 11.35
CA LEU A 148 -6.98 0.26 11.06
C LEU A 148 -6.13 0.18 12.33
N THR A 149 -6.54 0.85 13.41
CA THR A 149 -5.83 0.84 14.69
C THR A 149 -5.67 -0.58 15.26
N ARG A 150 -6.73 -1.39 15.23
CA ARG A 150 -6.67 -2.79 15.69
C ARG A 150 -5.70 -3.61 14.84
N THR A 151 -5.77 -3.47 13.52
CA THR A 151 -4.86 -4.13 12.60
C THR A 151 -3.40 -3.78 12.89
N LEU A 152 -3.07 -2.49 13.00
CA LEU A 152 -1.72 -2.02 13.30
C LEU A 152 -1.23 -2.50 14.68
N LYS A 153 -2.11 -2.45 15.70
CA LYS A 153 -1.80 -2.98 17.03
C LYS A 153 -1.48 -4.48 16.98
N THR A 154 -2.27 -5.27 16.25
CA THR A 154 -2.00 -6.69 16.08
C THR A 154 -0.68 -6.95 15.34
N MET A 155 -0.36 -6.17 14.30
CA MET A 155 0.94 -6.29 13.62
C MET A 155 2.11 -6.01 14.57
N HIS A 156 1.99 -4.97 15.40
CA HIS A 156 2.99 -4.61 16.41
C HIS A 156 3.15 -5.71 17.47
N GLU A 157 2.06 -6.19 18.06
CA GLU A 157 2.07 -7.26 19.08
C GLU A 157 2.68 -8.57 18.54
N LYS A 158 2.46 -8.86 17.26
CA LYS A 158 3.02 -10.02 16.57
C LYS A 158 4.45 -9.81 16.04
N LYS A 159 5.07 -8.65 16.29
CA LYS A 159 6.41 -8.29 15.81
C LYS A 159 6.56 -8.51 14.30
N MET A 160 5.62 -8.00 13.52
CA MET A 160 5.58 -8.18 12.06
C MET A 160 6.47 -7.20 11.27
N TYR A 161 7.15 -6.28 11.97
CA TYR A 161 8.08 -5.30 11.40
C TYR A 161 9.01 -4.76 12.49
N ALA A 162 10.19 -4.28 12.08
CA ALA A 162 11.08 -3.46 12.90
C ALA A 162 10.64 -1.99 12.89
N GLU A 163 10.39 -1.45 11.69
CA GLU A 163 9.89 -0.08 11.47
C GLU A 163 8.72 -0.12 10.49
N MET A 164 7.72 0.73 10.70
CA MET A 164 6.61 0.91 9.76
C MET A 164 6.41 2.38 9.44
N THR A 165 6.25 2.68 8.15
CA THR A 165 5.85 4.00 7.65
C THR A 165 4.51 3.88 6.93
N LEU A 166 3.57 4.76 7.26
CA LEU A 166 2.22 4.78 6.68
C LEU A 166 1.92 6.17 6.11
N TYR A 167 1.74 6.25 4.79
CA TYR A 167 1.28 7.43 4.08
C TYR A 167 -0.18 7.24 3.66
N ILE A 168 -1.01 8.24 3.96
CA ILE A 168 -2.44 8.26 3.62
C ILE A 168 -2.73 9.56 2.87
N GLU A 169 -2.97 9.45 1.57
CA GLU A 169 -3.55 10.51 0.74
C GLU A 169 -5.08 10.33 0.73
N ALA A 170 -5.76 11.20 1.49
CA ALA A 170 -7.22 11.26 1.55
C ALA A 170 -7.69 12.55 2.23
N CYS A 171 -8.91 12.98 1.91
CA CYS A 171 -9.62 14.00 2.68
C CYS A 171 -9.65 13.63 4.18
N LYS A 172 -9.31 14.60 5.05
CA LYS A 172 -9.29 14.45 6.51
C LYS A 172 -8.42 13.27 7.01
N ALA A 173 -7.38 12.87 6.28
CA ALA A 173 -6.50 11.74 6.63
C ALA A 173 -5.93 11.80 8.06
N GLY A 174 -5.67 12.99 8.60
CA GLY A 174 -5.23 13.15 9.99
C GLY A 174 -6.18 12.52 11.03
N SER A 175 -7.47 12.41 10.70
CA SER A 175 -8.47 11.76 11.55
C SER A 175 -8.33 10.25 11.68
N MET A 176 -7.57 9.62 10.79
CA MET A 176 -7.19 8.20 10.90
C MET A 176 -6.16 7.94 12.00
N PHE A 177 -5.68 8.98 12.68
CA PHE A 177 -4.68 8.88 13.75
C PHE A 177 -5.11 9.57 15.05
N PHE A 178 -6.24 10.29 15.06
CA PHE A 178 -6.73 10.95 16.28
C PHE A 178 -7.03 9.92 17.36
N GLU A 179 -6.49 10.14 18.56
CA GLU A 179 -6.73 9.39 19.79
C GLU A 179 -6.44 7.87 19.75
N THR A 180 -5.84 7.38 18.67
CA THR A 180 -5.65 5.95 18.41
C THR A 180 -4.19 5.51 18.39
N LEU A 181 -3.26 6.39 18.03
CA LEU A 181 -1.83 6.20 18.28
C LEU A 181 -1.52 6.65 19.72
N LYS A 182 -1.30 5.68 20.63
CA LYS A 182 -1.01 5.95 22.05
C LYS A 182 0.16 6.94 22.20
N LYS A 183 0.04 7.86 23.18
CA LYS A 183 1.15 8.72 23.64
C LYS A 183 2.42 7.94 24.03
N GLU A 184 2.29 6.68 24.43
CA GLU A 184 3.38 5.76 24.83
C GLU A 184 4.34 5.39 23.68
N TRP A 185 4.05 5.76 22.43
CA TRP A 185 4.98 5.64 21.30
C TRP A 185 5.90 6.87 21.13
N LYS A 186 5.75 7.89 21.99
CA LYS A 186 6.57 9.13 21.96
C LYS A 186 7.76 9.13 22.92
N SER A 187 7.97 8.09 23.72
CA SER A 187 8.96 8.09 24.80
C SER A 187 10.31 7.43 24.48
N ASN A 188 10.58 7.08 23.21
CA ASN A 188 11.87 6.51 22.78
C ASN A 188 12.39 7.14 21.47
N ILE A 189 12.16 8.43 21.24
CA ILE A 189 12.87 9.24 20.23
C ILE A 189 13.48 10.44 20.95
#